data_AF-A0A838WT43-F1
#
_entry.id   AF-A0A838WT43-F1
#
_cell.length_a   1.000
_cell.length_b   1.000
_cell.length_c   1.000
_cell.angle_alpha   90.00
_cell.angle_beta   90.00
_cell.angle_gamma   90.00
#
_symmetry.space_group_name_H-M   'P 1'
#
loop_
_entity.id
_entity.type
_entity.pdbx_description
1 polymer ?
#
loop_
_entity_poly.entity_id
_entity_poly.type
_entity_poly.pdbx_seq_one_letter_code
_entity_poly.pdbx_strand_id
1 'polypeptide(L)'
;AYQFLSGQITNYQVEKSCLHKSGKIIWVLLNVSLLCDVNGNPLHFIWQIQDISERHEVEQLKNEFVSVVSHEVRTPLTAIKGAL
;
A
#
# COMPACT_ATOMS: atom_id res chain seq x y z
N ALA A 1 -19.34 1.99 0.86
CA ALA A 1 -20.61 1.24 0.99
C ALA A 1 -21.65 1.70 -0.04
N TYR A 2 -21.97 3.00 -0.12
CA TYR A 2 -23.03 3.50 -1.01
C TYR A 2 -22.79 3.25 -2.52
N GLN A 3 -21.55 3.36 -3.00
CA GLN A 3 -21.18 3.10 -4.41
C GLN A 3 -21.17 1.62 -4.81
N PHE A 4 -21.11 0.69 -3.84
CA PHE A 4 -21.19 -0.75 -4.10
C PHE A 4 -22.64 -1.18 -4.32
N LEU A 5 -23.57 -0.59 -3.57
CA LEU A 5 -24.99 -0.91 -3.64
C LEU A 5 -25.68 -0.31 -4.88
N SER A 6 -25.05 0.66 -5.55
CA SER A 6 -25.52 1.21 -6.83
C SER A 6 -25.08 0.39 -8.05
N GLY A 7 -24.33 -0.71 -7.86
CA GLY A 7 -23.84 -1.56 -8.96
C GLY A 7 -22.76 -0.93 -9.83
N GLN A 8 -22.26 0.28 -9.49
CA GLN A 8 -21.27 1.00 -10.28
C GLN A 8 -19.83 0.50 -10.09
N ILE A 9 -19.57 -0.24 -9.02
CA ILE A 9 -18.23 -0.75 -8.68
C ILE A 9 -18.37 -2.19 -8.15
N THR A 10 -17.72 -3.14 -8.82
CA THR A 10 -17.72 -4.57 -8.42
C THR A 10 -16.57 -4.92 -7.48
N ASN A 11 -15.50 -4.11 -7.45
CA ASN A 11 -14.35 -4.27 -6.58
C ASN A 11 -13.75 -2.93 -6.12
N TYR A 12 -13.23 -2.89 -4.89
CA TYR A 12 -12.53 -1.74 -4.32
C TYR A 12 -11.29 -2.24 -3.60
N GLN A 13 -10.17 -1.58 -3.87
CA GLN A 13 -8.89 -1.86 -3.25
C GLN A 13 -8.38 -0.61 -2.54
N VAL A 14 -7.91 -0.76 -1.31
CA VAL A 14 -7.31 0.33 -0.55
C VAL A 14 -6.24 -0.18 0.40
N GLU A 15 -5.12 0.54 0.47
CA GLU A 15 -4.15 0.37 1.56
C GLU A 15 -4.58 1.21 2.76
N LYS A 16 -4.65 0.59 3.93
CA LYS A 16 -5.08 1.25 5.16
C LYS A 16 -4.27 0.75 6.35
N SER A 17 -3.92 1.64 7.26
CA SER A 17 -3.36 1.25 8.56
C SER A 17 -4.48 0.82 9.51
N CYS A 18 -4.27 -0.30 10.20
CA CYS A 18 -5.22 -0.81 11.19
C CYS A 18 -4.51 -1.34 12.44
N LEU A 19 -5.28 -1.42 13.54
CA LEU A 19 -4.81 -1.92 14.81
C LEU A 19 -4.96 -3.45 14.83
N HIS A 20 -3.84 -4.17 14.87
CA HIS A 20 -3.84 -5.61 15.05
C HIS A 20 -4.23 -5.97 16.50
N LYS A 21 -4.77 -7.17 16.71
CA LYS A 21 -5.18 -7.65 18.06
C LYS A 21 -4.06 -7.60 19.10
N SER A 22 -2.80 -7.62 18.66
CA SER A 22 -1.62 -7.50 19.54
C SER A 22 -1.33 -6.07 19.99
N GLY A 23 -2.03 -5.07 19.46
CA GLY A 23 -1.76 -3.65 19.68
C GLY A 23 -0.78 -3.01 18.68
N LYS A 24 -0.18 -3.78 17.76
CA LYS A 24 0.69 -3.23 16.69
C LYS A 24 -0.19 -2.57 15.61
N ILE A 25 0.28 -1.45 15.06
CA ILE A 25 -0.27 -0.89 13.81
C ILE A 25 0.32 -1.68 12.64
N ILE A 26 -0.55 -2.26 11.81
CA ILE A 26 -0.16 -2.96 10.59
C ILE A 26 -0.73 -2.24 9.37
N TRP A 27 -0.02 -2.29 8.25
CA TRP A 27 -0.54 -1.86 6.96
C TRP A 27 -1.25 -3.04 6.32
N VAL A 28 -2.50 -2.83 5.90
CA VAL A 28 -3.26 -3.85 5.20
C VAL A 28 -3.70 -3.37 3.84
N LEU A 29 -3.60 -4.25 2.85
CA LEU A 29 -4.29 -4.12 1.58
C LEU A 29 -5.67 -4.75 1.74
N LEU A 30 -6.70 -3.92 1.71
CA LEU A 30 -8.09 -4.35 1.78
C LEU A 30 -8.68 -4.40 0.36
N ASN A 31 -9.10 -5.59 -0.05
CA ASN A 31 -9.89 -5.83 -1.24
C ASN A 31 -11.32 -6.19 -0.84
N VAL A 32 -12.29 -5.45 -1.36
CA VAL A 32 -13.72 -5.74 -1.19
C VAL A 32 -14.33 -5.98 -2.56
N SER A 33 -15.03 -7.08 -2.73
CA SER A 33 -15.76 -7.37 -3.97
C SER A 33 -17.18 -7.83 -3.68
N LEU A 34 -18.09 -7.54 -4.60
CA LEU A 34 -19.48 -7.98 -4.54
C LEU A 34 -19.65 -9.19 -5.47
N LEU A 35 -20.05 -10.33 -4.89
CA LEU A 35 -20.44 -11.52 -5.62
C LEU A 35 -21.92 -11.44 -5.94
N CYS A 36 -22.27 -11.52 -7.23
CA CYS A 36 -23.64 -11.53 -7.73
C CYS A 36 -24.02 -12.90 -8.31
N ASP A 37 -25.32 -13.19 -8.35
CA ASP A 37 -25.87 -14.32 -9.09
C ASP A 37 -25.84 -14.08 -10.62
N VAL A 38 -26.29 -15.07 -11.39
CA VAL A 38 -26.38 -15.00 -12.87
C VAL A 38 -27.34 -13.91 -13.38
N ASN A 39 -28.24 -13.42 -12.52
CA ASN A 39 -29.21 -12.37 -12.82
C ASN A 39 -28.73 -10.98 -12.36
N GLY A 40 -27.52 -10.89 -11.79
CA GLY A 40 -26.94 -9.64 -11.28
C GLY A 40 -27.37 -9.27 -9.86
N ASN A 41 -28.10 -10.13 -9.15
CA ASN A 41 -28.50 -9.86 -7.77
C ASN A 41 -27.33 -10.07 -6.80
N PRO A 42 -27.08 -9.14 -5.87
CA PRO A 42 -26.00 -9.27 -4.89
C PRO A 42 -26.25 -10.44 -3.93
N LEU A 43 -25.28 -11.35 -3.83
CA LEU A 43 -25.30 -12.49 -2.90
C LEU A 43 -24.44 -12.22 -1.67
N HIS A 44 -23.17 -11.89 -1.88
CA HIS A 44 -22.18 -11.77 -0.81
C HIS A 44 -21.15 -10.68 -1.06
N PHE A 45 -20.62 -10.10 0.01
CA PHE A 45 -19.39 -9.33 -0.04
C PHE A 45 -18.22 -10.23 0.32
N ILE A 46 -17.20 -10.26 -0.52
CA ILE A 46 -15.93 -10.94 -0.25
C ILE A 46 -14.93 -9.89 0.19
N TRP A 47 -14.42 -10.06 1.41
CA TRP A 47 -13.38 -9.21 2.00
C TRP A 47 -12.09 -10.01 2.05
N GLN A 48 -11.05 -9.50 1.38
CA GLN A 48 -9.70 -10.02 1.50
C GLN A 48 -8.83 -8.95 2.16
N ILE A 49 -8.18 -9.33 3.24
CA ILE A 49 -7.29 -8.48 4.01
C ILE A 49 -5.91 -9.13 3.93
N GLN A 50 -4.97 -8.44 3.31
CA GLN A 50 -3.59 -8.87 3.24
C GLN A 50 -2.74 -7.95 4.10
N ASP A 51 -1.99 -8.50 5.05
CA ASP A 51 -0.96 -7.74 5.75
C ASP A 51 0.21 -7.45 4.78
N ILE A 52 0.50 -6.17 4.58
CA ILE A 52 1.56 -5.67 3.71
C ILE A 52 2.63 -4.91 4.50
N SER A 53 2.69 -5.09 5.83
CA SER A 53 3.63 -4.38 6.69
C SER A 53 5.08 -4.67 6.30
N GLU A 54 5.42 -5.92 6.00
CA GLU A 54 6.77 -6.32 5.57
C GLU A 54 7.18 -5.62 4.27
N ARG A 55 6.25 -5.50 3.31
CA ARG A 55 6.51 -4.80 2.04
C ARG A 55 6.80 -3.32 2.28
N HIS A 56 6.01 -2.66 3.13
CA HIS A 56 6.23 -1.26 3.51
C HIS A 56 7.57 -1.06 4.23
N GLU A 57 7.91 -1.96 5.16
CA GLU A 57 9.20 -1.91 5.88
C GLU A 57 10.40 -2.04 4.91
N VAL A 58 10.34 -2.96 3.95
CA VAL A 58 11.39 -3.12 2.92
C VAL A 58 11.47 -1.91 1.99
N GLU A 59 10.34 -1.38 1.52
CA GLU A 59 10.31 -0.17 0.68
C GLU A 59 10.89 1.05 1.42
N GLN A 60 10.61 1.19 2.72
CA GLN A 60 11.13 2.25 3.55
C GLN A 60 12.65 2.14 3.73
N LEU A 61 13.16 0.96 4.09
CA LEU A 61 14.60 0.71 4.25
C LEU A 61 15.36 0.98 2.94
N LYS A 62 14.79 0.58 1.80
CA LYS A 62 15.36 0.89 0.49
C LYS A 62 15.45 2.40 0.25
N ASN A 63 14.39 3.14 0.54
CA ASN A 63 14.35 4.59 0.34
C ASN A 63 15.33 5.31 1.28
N GLU A 64 15.45 4.85 2.52
CA GLU A 64 16.42 5.36 3.49
C GLU A 64 17.86 5.11 3.03
N PHE A 65 18.18 3.89 2.59
CA PHE A 65 19.49 3.56 2.03
C PHE A 65 19.84 4.44 0.82
N VAL A 66 18.92 4.58 -0.14
CA VAL A 66 19.11 5.44 -1.31
C VAL A 66 19.35 6.89 -0.89
N SER A 67 18.62 7.38 0.11
CA SER A 67 18.81 8.73 0.65
C SER A 67 20.20 8.91 1.26
N VAL A 68 20.61 8.02 2.17
CA VAL A 68 21.92 8.07 2.85
C VAL A 68 23.06 8.07 1.84
N VAL A 69 23.05 7.13 0.90
CA VAL A 69 24.09 7.06 -0.15
C VAL A 69 24.08 8.30 -1.02
N SER A 70 22.91 8.83 -1.38
CA SER A 70 22.80 10.06 -2.17
C SER A 70 23.38 11.27 -1.45
N HIS A 71 23.21 11.36 -0.13
CA HIS A 71 23.78 12.42 0.69
C HIS A 71 25.31 12.30 0.78
N GLU A 72 25.83 11.10 0.99
CA GLU A 72 27.28 10.85 1.12
C GLU A 72 28.04 10.98 -0.20
N VAL A 73 27.41 10.67 -1.34
CA VAL A 73 28.02 10.81 -2.67
C VAL A 73 27.98 12.26 -3.18
N ARG A 74 26.99 13.07 -2.75
CA ARG A 74 26.86 14.46 -3.21
C ARG A 74 28.06 15.33 -2.84
N THR A 75 28.60 15.16 -1.64
CA THR A 75 29.73 15.93 -1.12
C THR A 75 31.01 15.72 -1.94
N PRO A 76 31.49 14.49 -2.19
CA PRO A 76 32.65 14.26 -3.05
C PRO A 76 32.39 14.63 -4.52
N LEU A 77 31.19 14.41 -5.06
CA LEU A 77 30.88 14.78 -6.45
C LEU A 77 30.89 16.31 -6.67
N THR A 78 30.47 17.06 -5.65
CA THR A 78 30.52 18.54 -5.67
C THR A 78 31.96 19.04 -5.66
N ALA A 79 32.83 18.43 -4.85
CA ALA A 79 34.25 18.76 -4.85
C ALA A 79 34.92 18.47 -6.22
N ILE A 80 34.59 17.33 -6.84
CA ILE A 80 35.12 16.97 -8.18
C ILE A 80 34.63 17.93 -9.26
N LYS A 81 33.35 18.32 -9.24
CA LYS A 81 32.81 19.31 -10.21
C LYS A 81 33.35 20.73 -10.01
N GLY A 82 33.78 21.10 -8.80
CA GLY A 82 34.40 22.40 -8.54
C GLY A 82 35.90 22.46 -8.84
N ALA A 83 36.54 21.31 -9.05
CA ALA A 83 37.96 21.18 -9.37
C ALA A 83 38.25 21.11 -10.88
N LEU A 84 37.20 21.04 -11.71
CA LEU A 84 37.23 21.11 -13.18
C LEU A 84 36.67 22.45 -13.65
#